data_AF-A0A1R1XL41-F1
#
_entry.id   AF-A0A1R1XL41-F1
#
_cell.length_a   1.000
_cell.length_b   1.000
_cell.length_c   1.000
_cell.angle_alpha   90.00
_cell.angle_beta   90.00
_cell.angle_gamma   90.00
#
_symmetry.space_group_name_H-M   'P 1'
#
loop_
_entity.id
_entity.type
_entity.pdbx_description
1 polymer ?
#
loop_
_entity_poly.entity_id
_entity_poly.type
_entity_poly.pdbx_seq_one_letter_code
_entity_poly.pdbx_strand_id
1 'polypeptide(L)'
;VPGNGDVDTLVSVARHMGVDVLCSGNTHRFEANEEDNRFFVNPGSATGAFSAYEMNPTPSFVLMDINNDHITAYVYQLVNDEANGTYTIRTRKFISNSLLSRKQMIIDIIHPGSAGVSKKDIREKLASMYKADVEAIFVFGFKIQFGGGRSTGFALIYDNKEAALKLEPKFRLVRHGIGEGPKTSSKQRKEKKNRLKKLRGTAKTKGAKKPKE
;
A
#
# COMPACT_ATOMS: atom_id res chain seq x y z
N VAL A 1 31.10 23.76 -15.14
CA VAL A 1 30.82 22.71 -16.15
C VAL A 1 29.85 23.33 -17.15
N PRO A 2 30.08 23.23 -18.47
CA PRO A 2 29.23 23.86 -19.49
C PRO A 2 27.75 23.57 -19.21
N GLY A 3 26.95 24.64 -19.13
CA GLY A 3 25.66 24.66 -18.45
C GLY A 3 24.49 24.02 -19.20
N ASN A 4 24.71 23.42 -20.36
CA ASN A 4 23.64 23.03 -21.28
C ASN A 4 23.42 21.52 -21.44
N GLY A 5 24.23 20.67 -20.80
CA GLY A 5 24.06 19.21 -20.90
C GLY A 5 24.47 18.60 -22.26
N ASP A 6 25.03 19.39 -23.18
CA ASP A 6 25.49 18.89 -24.48
C ASP A 6 26.63 17.86 -24.32
N VAL A 7 26.40 16.66 -24.85
CA VAL A 7 27.28 15.49 -24.73
C VAL A 7 28.71 15.80 -25.20
N ASP A 8 28.88 16.46 -26.35
CA ASP A 8 30.20 16.80 -26.90
C ASP A 8 31.03 17.71 -25.98
N THR A 9 30.36 18.62 -25.28
CA THR A 9 31.00 19.53 -24.33
C THR A 9 31.41 18.79 -23.06
N LEU A 10 30.58 17.87 -22.58
CA LEU A 10 30.88 17.01 -21.43
C LEU A 10 32.05 16.08 -21.72
N VAL A 11 32.09 15.48 -22.92
CA VAL A 11 33.20 14.66 -23.40
C VAL A 11 34.51 15.46 -23.44
N SER A 12 34.48 16.67 -24.00
CA SER A 12 35.67 17.53 -24.08
C SER A 12 36.19 17.91 -22.69
N VAL A 13 35.28 18.22 -21.75
CA VAL A 13 35.62 18.52 -20.36
C VAL A 13 36.17 17.30 -19.64
N ALA A 14 35.55 16.12 -19.80
CA ALA A 14 36.02 14.89 -19.18
C ALA A 14 37.41 14.48 -19.70
N ARG A 15 37.68 14.68 -20.99
CA ARG A 15 39.01 14.50 -21.60
C ARG A 15 40.03 15.47 -21.01
N HIS A 16 39.68 16.75 -20.89
CA HIS A 16 40.57 17.76 -20.30
C HIS A 16 40.87 17.48 -18.82
N MET A 17 39.86 17.03 -18.07
CA MET A 17 39.99 16.68 -16.65
C MET A 17 40.61 15.28 -16.44
N GLY A 18 40.70 14.46 -17.49
CA GLY A 18 41.24 13.10 -17.40
C GLY A 18 40.41 12.17 -16.51
N VAL A 19 39.08 12.29 -16.53
CA VAL A 19 38.18 11.47 -15.70
C VAL A 19 37.43 10.44 -16.53
N ASP A 20 37.17 9.27 -15.94
CA ASP A 20 36.36 8.20 -16.52
C ASP A 20 34.88 8.32 -16.13
N VAL A 21 34.59 9.03 -15.03
CA VAL A 21 33.23 9.34 -14.57
C VAL A 21 33.11 10.84 -14.37
N LEU A 22 32.16 11.47 -15.07
CA LEU A 22 31.87 12.90 -14.93
C LEU A 22 30.47 13.12 -14.36
N CYS A 23 30.40 13.67 -13.15
CA CYS A 23 29.16 14.17 -12.58
C CYS A 23 28.89 15.59 -13.08
N SER A 24 27.79 15.79 -13.81
CA SER A 24 27.31 17.10 -14.27
C SER A 24 26.06 17.55 -13.50
N GLY A 25 25.67 18.82 -13.64
CA GLY A 25 24.49 19.39 -12.96
C GLY A 25 23.90 20.54 -13.78
N ASN A 26 23.12 21.43 -13.15
CA ASN A 26 22.48 22.62 -13.74
C ASN A 26 21.20 22.39 -14.59
N THR A 27 20.98 21.21 -15.17
CA THR A 27 19.75 20.95 -15.95
C THR A 27 18.54 20.63 -15.07
N HIS A 28 18.75 20.26 -13.79
CA HIS A 28 17.71 19.81 -12.84
C HIS A 28 16.89 18.60 -13.34
N ARG A 29 17.39 17.89 -14.36
CA ARG A 29 16.86 16.64 -14.88
C ARG A 29 17.89 15.54 -14.71
N PHE A 30 17.42 14.35 -14.37
CA PHE A 30 18.28 13.17 -14.32
C PHE A 30 18.64 12.71 -15.74
N GLU A 31 19.93 12.56 -16.02
CA GLU A 31 20.47 12.05 -17.28
C GLU A 31 21.69 11.16 -16.98
N ALA A 32 21.81 9.99 -17.61
CA ALA A 32 22.97 9.12 -17.47
C ALA A 32 23.31 8.47 -18.81
N ASN A 33 24.49 8.77 -19.34
CA ASN A 33 24.93 8.35 -20.67
C ASN A 33 26.38 7.84 -20.61
N GLU A 34 26.72 6.91 -21.49
CA GLU A 34 28.08 6.42 -21.68
C GLU A 34 28.55 6.81 -23.08
N GLU A 35 29.65 7.57 -23.15
CA GLU A 35 30.20 8.08 -24.42
C GLU A 35 31.73 8.08 -24.33
N ASP A 36 32.43 7.68 -25.40
CA ASP A 36 33.89 7.58 -25.45
C ASP A 36 34.54 6.82 -24.26
N ASN A 37 33.94 5.69 -23.85
CA ASN A 37 34.34 4.91 -22.67
C ASN A 37 34.39 5.73 -21.37
N ARG A 38 33.54 6.76 -21.26
CA ARG A 38 33.36 7.55 -20.05
C ARG A 38 31.90 7.58 -19.66
N PHE A 39 31.66 7.52 -18.35
CA PHE A 39 30.32 7.55 -17.79
C PHE A 39 29.96 8.97 -17.36
N PHE A 40 28.87 9.51 -17.91
CA PHE A 40 28.35 10.83 -17.59
C PHE A 40 27.07 10.69 -16.79
N VAL A 41 27.01 11.32 -15.62
CA VAL A 41 25.83 11.27 -14.76
C VAL A 41 25.43 12.67 -14.30
N ASN A 42 24.17 13.00 -14.50
CA ASN A 42 23.52 14.15 -13.93
C ASN A 42 22.49 13.64 -12.93
N PRO A 43 22.70 13.84 -11.61
CA PRO A 43 21.80 13.34 -10.59
C PRO A 43 20.45 14.08 -10.55
N GLY A 44 20.27 15.14 -11.35
CA GLY A 44 19.08 15.98 -11.33
C GLY A 44 19.07 16.94 -10.14
N SER A 45 17.94 17.03 -9.45
CA SER A 45 17.77 17.95 -8.31
C SER A 45 17.31 17.20 -7.07
N ALA A 46 18.17 17.09 -6.05
CA ALA A 46 17.85 16.32 -4.83
C ALA A 46 16.59 16.83 -4.09
N THR A 47 16.33 18.13 -4.14
CA THR A 47 15.22 18.78 -3.43
C THR A 47 14.10 19.28 -4.36
N GLY A 48 14.25 19.13 -5.69
CA GLY A 48 13.34 19.76 -6.64
C GLY A 48 13.46 21.29 -6.64
N ALA A 49 14.63 21.84 -6.32
CA ALA A 49 14.86 23.28 -6.36
C ALA A 49 14.56 23.85 -7.75
N PHE A 50 13.89 25.00 -7.80
CA PHE A 50 13.51 25.70 -9.03
C PHE A 50 14.73 25.97 -9.93
N SER A 51 14.55 25.79 -11.25
CA SER A 51 15.51 26.17 -12.28
C SER A 51 14.83 27.04 -13.34
N ALA A 52 15.59 27.94 -13.95
CA ALA A 52 15.10 28.78 -15.06
C ALA A 52 14.75 27.97 -16.32
N TYR A 53 15.32 26.76 -16.46
CA TYR A 53 15.11 25.88 -17.62
C TYR A 53 14.04 24.83 -17.41
N GLU A 54 13.78 24.43 -16.17
CA GLU A 54 12.82 23.38 -15.81
C GLU A 54 11.96 23.89 -14.64
N MET A 55 10.69 24.19 -14.94
CA MET A 55 9.79 24.89 -14.02
C MET A 55 9.28 23.96 -12.91
N ASN A 56 9.18 22.65 -13.19
CA ASN A 56 8.73 21.62 -12.24
C ASN A 56 9.71 20.43 -12.22
N PRO A 57 10.93 20.62 -11.67
CA PRO A 57 11.93 19.56 -11.66
C PRO A 57 11.54 18.45 -10.69
N THR A 58 11.56 17.20 -11.14
CA THR A 58 11.28 16.03 -10.30
C THR A 58 12.43 15.77 -9.33
N PRO A 59 12.19 15.75 -8.00
CA PRO A 59 13.25 15.47 -7.04
C PRO A 59 13.92 14.13 -7.32
N SER A 60 15.24 14.13 -7.45
CA SER A 60 16.02 12.97 -7.85
C SER A 60 17.42 12.96 -7.26
N PHE A 61 17.92 11.76 -6.94
CA PHE A 61 19.31 11.56 -6.52
C PHE A 61 19.82 10.18 -6.98
N VAL A 62 21.14 10.05 -7.08
CA VAL A 62 21.81 8.83 -7.55
C VAL A 62 22.73 8.31 -6.45
N LEU A 63 22.64 7.01 -6.16
CA LEU A 63 23.65 6.29 -5.38
C LEU A 63 24.49 5.48 -6.36
N MET A 64 25.81 5.70 -6.37
CA MET A 64 26.73 4.92 -7.20
C MET A 64 27.49 3.91 -6.35
N ASP A 65 27.47 2.66 -6.77
CA ASP A 65 28.33 1.60 -6.27
C ASP A 65 29.43 1.33 -7.31
N ILE A 66 30.69 1.45 -6.90
CA ILE A 66 31.87 1.34 -7.77
C ILE A 66 32.65 0.11 -7.34
N ASN A 67 32.57 -0.95 -8.14
CA ASN A 67 33.24 -2.22 -7.89
C ASN A 67 34.26 -2.51 -8.98
N ASN A 68 35.54 -2.23 -8.71
CA ASN A 68 36.67 -2.40 -9.61
C ASN A 68 36.44 -1.77 -11.00
N ASP A 69 35.89 -2.55 -11.94
CA ASP A 69 35.65 -2.19 -13.35
C ASP A 69 34.14 -2.01 -13.69
N HIS A 70 33.26 -2.16 -12.70
CA HIS A 70 31.82 -2.02 -12.87
C HIS A 70 31.26 -0.91 -11.99
N ILE A 71 30.50 0.00 -12.61
CA ILE A 71 29.77 1.06 -11.92
C ILE A 71 28.28 0.74 -12.01
N THR A 72 27.61 0.67 -10.87
CA THR A 72 26.16 0.53 -10.79
C THR A 72 25.57 1.82 -10.23
N ALA A 73 24.78 2.53 -11.05
CA ALA A 73 24.08 3.73 -10.64
C ALA A 73 22.62 3.41 -10.27
N TYR A 74 22.26 3.56 -8.99
CA TYR A 74 20.89 3.45 -8.49
C TYR A 74 20.23 4.82 -8.51
N VAL A 75 19.22 4.99 -9.36
CA VAL A 75 18.52 6.26 -9.56
C VAL A 75 17.24 6.25 -8.75
N TYR A 76 17.06 7.25 -7.89
CA TYR A 76 15.84 7.48 -7.14
C TYR A 76 15.17 8.76 -7.65
N GLN A 77 13.92 8.63 -8.10
CA GLN A 77 13.10 9.75 -8.56
C GLN A 77 11.80 9.80 -7.76
N LEU A 78 11.36 11.01 -7.43
CA LEU A 78 10.07 11.24 -6.81
C LEU A 78 9.00 11.32 -7.89
N VAL A 79 8.17 10.28 -7.99
CA VAL A 79 7.07 10.17 -8.96
C VAL A 79 5.75 10.50 -8.28
N ASN A 80 4.96 11.40 -8.89
CA ASN A 80 3.58 11.79 -8.55
C ASN A 80 3.32 12.63 -7.28
N ASP A 81 4.30 13.32 -6.67
CA ASP A 81 4.14 13.91 -5.31
C ASP A 81 3.63 12.90 -4.25
N GLU A 82 3.51 11.63 -4.63
CA GLU A 82 3.14 10.53 -3.78
C GLU A 82 4.42 10.05 -3.09
N ALA A 83 4.89 10.88 -2.16
CA ALA A 83 5.15 10.33 -0.86
C ALA A 83 3.81 9.82 -0.28
N ASN A 84 3.24 8.75 -0.88
CA ASN A 84 2.36 7.83 -0.18
C ASN A 84 3.23 7.31 0.97
N GLY A 85 3.21 8.04 2.09
CA GLY A 85 4.27 8.08 3.09
C GLY A 85 4.83 6.68 3.29
N THR A 86 6.10 6.49 2.92
CA THR A 86 6.73 5.18 2.80
C THR A 86 6.50 4.40 4.09
N TYR A 87 5.54 3.48 4.05
CA TYR A 87 5.13 2.78 5.25
C TYR A 87 5.74 1.39 5.27
N THR A 88 6.28 1.01 6.42
CA THR A 88 6.87 -0.31 6.65
C THR A 88 5.96 -1.12 7.55
N ILE A 89 5.65 -2.35 7.12
CA ILE A 89 4.88 -3.32 7.89
C ILE A 89 5.88 -4.23 8.61
N ARG A 90 5.77 -4.32 9.93
CA ARG A 90 6.48 -5.29 10.76
C ARG A 90 5.48 -6.24 11.38
N THR A 91 5.73 -7.54 11.28
CA THR A 91 4.88 -8.58 11.87
C THR A 91 5.45 -9.04 13.21
N ARG A 92 4.60 -9.18 14.22
CA ARG A 92 4.92 -9.74 15.54
C ARG A 92 3.98 -10.88 15.87
N LYS A 93 4.44 -11.81 16.73
CA LYS A 93 3.65 -12.94 17.24
C LYS A 93 2.93 -13.69 16.11
N PHE A 94 3.68 -14.03 15.05
CA PHE A 94 3.17 -14.81 13.94
C PHE A 94 2.89 -16.24 14.40
N ILE A 95 1.68 -16.73 14.11
CA ILE A 95 1.25 -18.09 14.42
C ILE A 95 0.54 -18.65 13.19
N SER A 96 0.98 -19.81 12.71
CA SER A 96 0.24 -20.62 11.74
C SER A 96 -0.79 -21.47 12.48
N ASN A 97 -2.07 -21.21 12.26
CA ASN A 97 -3.18 -21.96 12.86
C ASN A 97 -3.84 -22.85 11.81
N SER A 98 -3.38 -24.09 11.70
CA SER A 98 -3.89 -25.07 10.74
C SER A 98 -5.31 -25.54 11.05
N LEU A 99 -5.81 -25.40 12.29
CA LEU A 99 -7.19 -25.79 12.66
C LEU A 99 -8.23 -24.88 12.00
N LEU A 100 -7.85 -23.63 11.73
CA LEU A 100 -8.71 -22.60 11.13
C LEU A 100 -8.22 -22.21 9.72
N SER A 101 -7.31 -23.00 9.13
CA SER A 101 -6.70 -22.74 7.81
C SER A 101 -6.24 -21.30 7.62
N ARG A 102 -5.57 -20.75 8.64
CA ARG A 102 -5.13 -19.35 8.61
C ARG A 102 -3.82 -19.11 9.35
N LYS A 103 -3.09 -18.10 8.88
CA LYS A 103 -1.97 -17.48 9.58
C LYS A 103 -2.49 -16.24 10.30
N GLN A 104 -2.14 -16.07 11.56
CA GLN A 104 -2.55 -14.93 12.39
C GLN A 104 -1.34 -14.22 12.97
N MET A 105 -1.37 -12.89 12.97
CA MET A 105 -0.25 -12.07 13.42
C MET A 105 -0.71 -10.70 13.90
N ILE A 106 0.13 -10.07 14.72
CA ILE A 106 0.03 -8.65 15.06
C ILE A 106 0.89 -7.89 14.06
N ILE A 107 0.37 -6.77 13.57
CA ILE A 107 1.08 -5.89 12.65
C ILE A 107 1.38 -4.58 13.35
N ASP A 108 2.63 -4.14 13.25
CA ASP A 108 3.02 -2.76 13.50
C ASP A 108 3.31 -2.08 12.15
N ILE A 109 2.71 -0.92 11.95
CA ILE A 109 2.88 -0.09 10.76
C ILE A 109 3.66 1.15 11.18
N ILE A 110 4.81 1.33 10.56
CA ILE A 110 5.62 2.55 10.70
C ILE A 110 5.34 3.38 9.45
N HIS A 111 4.84 4.60 9.63
CA HIS A 111 4.35 5.47 8.56
C HIS A 111 4.70 6.92 8.90
N PRO A 112 5.98 7.31 8.78
CA PRO A 112 6.43 8.64 9.15
C PRO A 112 5.79 9.70 8.26
N GLY A 113 5.40 10.83 8.84
CA GLY A 113 4.81 11.95 8.11
C GLY A 113 3.37 11.73 7.59
N SER A 114 2.82 10.52 7.71
CA SER A 114 1.43 10.23 7.35
C SER A 114 0.55 10.08 8.59
N ALA A 115 -0.69 10.57 8.51
CA ALA A 115 -1.68 10.43 9.58
C ALA A 115 -2.18 8.99 9.76
N GLY A 116 -2.08 8.15 8.71
CA GLY A 116 -2.62 6.80 8.69
C GLY A 116 -2.44 6.12 7.33
N VAL A 117 -2.37 4.80 7.31
CA VAL A 117 -2.34 4.00 6.07
C VAL A 117 -3.71 3.37 5.84
N SER A 118 -4.17 3.35 4.59
CA SER A 118 -5.45 2.71 4.27
C SER A 118 -5.36 1.19 4.45
N LYS A 119 -6.47 0.57 4.86
CA LYS A 119 -6.52 -0.90 5.04
C LYS A 119 -6.39 -1.66 3.73
N LYS A 120 -6.66 -1.01 2.60
CA LYS A 120 -6.54 -1.61 1.26
C LYS A 120 -5.05 -1.78 0.92
N ASP A 121 -4.27 -0.73 1.09
CA ASP A 121 -2.83 -0.74 0.78
C ASP A 121 -2.08 -1.72 1.70
N ILE A 122 -2.44 -1.76 2.99
CA ILE A 122 -1.88 -2.73 3.94
C ILE A 122 -2.14 -4.17 3.47
N ARG A 123 -3.34 -4.43 2.92
CA ARG A 123 -3.73 -5.74 2.43
C ARG A 123 -2.95 -6.14 1.19
N GLU A 124 -2.79 -5.22 0.25
CA GLU A 124 -1.99 -5.40 -0.96
C GLU A 124 -0.52 -5.67 -0.61
N LYS A 125 0.04 -4.93 0.34
CA LYS A 125 1.42 -5.16 0.78
C LYS A 125 1.61 -6.50 1.49
N LEU A 126 0.65 -6.94 2.29
CA LEU A 126 0.65 -8.27 2.91
C LEU A 126 0.49 -9.39 1.87
N ALA A 127 -0.34 -9.16 0.84
CA ALA A 127 -0.53 -10.10 -0.27
C ALA A 127 0.80 -10.38 -0.98
N SER A 128 1.53 -9.32 -1.33
CA SER A 128 2.85 -9.45 -1.94
C SER A 128 3.88 -10.11 -1.00
N MET A 129 3.89 -9.74 0.29
CA MET A 129 4.85 -10.27 1.26
C MET A 129 4.66 -11.77 1.53
N TYR A 130 3.41 -12.24 1.59
CA TYR A 130 3.08 -13.62 1.94
C TYR A 130 2.61 -14.48 0.76
N LYS A 131 2.63 -13.92 -0.47
CA LYS A 131 2.16 -14.57 -1.70
C LYS A 131 0.76 -15.16 -1.54
N ALA A 132 -0.16 -14.34 -1.03
CA ALA A 132 -1.53 -14.71 -0.76
C ALA A 132 -2.50 -13.78 -1.48
N ASP A 133 -3.72 -14.26 -1.74
CA ASP A 133 -4.73 -13.45 -2.40
C ASP A 133 -5.20 -12.31 -1.51
N VAL A 134 -5.33 -11.12 -2.11
CA VAL A 134 -5.82 -9.91 -1.42
C VAL A 134 -7.19 -10.16 -0.76
N GLU A 135 -8.06 -10.96 -1.37
CA GLU A 135 -9.39 -11.26 -0.83
C GLU A 135 -9.38 -12.19 0.39
N ALA A 136 -8.33 -12.99 0.56
CA ALA A 136 -8.16 -13.93 1.67
C ALA A 136 -7.51 -13.28 2.92
N ILE A 137 -7.11 -12.01 2.81
CA ILE A 137 -6.42 -11.28 3.89
C ILE A 137 -7.38 -10.32 4.59
N PHE A 138 -7.55 -10.49 5.89
CA PHE A 138 -8.39 -9.63 6.73
C PHE A 138 -7.54 -8.86 7.73
N VAL A 139 -7.66 -7.54 7.71
CA VAL A 139 -6.91 -6.65 8.60
C VAL A 139 -7.88 -5.82 9.44
N PHE A 140 -7.71 -5.84 10.77
CA PHE A 140 -8.66 -5.23 11.69
C PHE A 140 -8.01 -4.72 12.98
N GLY A 141 -8.79 -3.96 13.76
CA GLY A 141 -8.39 -3.55 15.10
C GLY A 141 -7.23 -2.55 15.13
N PHE A 142 -7.06 -1.75 14.08
CA PHE A 142 -6.00 -0.75 14.03
C PHE A 142 -6.19 0.35 15.08
N LYS A 143 -5.10 0.67 15.77
CA LYS A 143 -4.96 1.79 16.70
C LYS A 143 -3.71 2.58 16.36
N ILE A 144 -3.87 3.87 16.12
CA ILE A 144 -2.77 4.81 15.93
C ILE A 144 -2.20 5.14 17.32
N GLN A 145 -0.87 5.14 17.44
CA GLN A 145 -0.19 5.52 18.66
C GLN A 145 -0.29 7.03 18.89
N PHE A 146 -0.36 7.46 20.15
CA PHE A 146 -0.31 8.88 20.48
C PHE A 146 1.00 9.51 19.95
N GLY A 147 0.89 10.67 19.31
CA GLY A 147 2.00 11.30 18.58
C GLY A 147 2.14 10.86 17.12
N GLY A 148 1.34 9.91 16.64
CA GLY A 148 1.31 9.50 15.22
C GLY A 148 2.51 8.66 14.79
N GLY A 149 2.65 8.45 13.48
CA GLY A 149 3.79 7.75 12.85
C GLY A 149 3.86 6.24 13.07
N ARG A 150 3.12 5.69 14.05
CA ARG A 150 3.01 4.25 14.32
C ARG A 150 1.58 3.81 14.57
N SER A 151 1.22 2.68 13.98
CA SER A 151 -0.10 2.07 14.12
C SER A 151 0.05 0.59 14.43
N THR A 152 -0.78 0.06 15.31
CA THR A 152 -0.79 -1.37 15.66
C THR A 152 -2.13 -1.98 15.25
N GLY A 153 -2.13 -3.21 14.74
CA GLY A 153 -3.34 -3.91 14.31
C GLY A 153 -3.16 -5.41 14.23
N PHE A 154 -4.19 -6.10 13.76
CA PHE A 154 -4.18 -7.56 13.59
C PHE A 154 -4.40 -7.90 12.11
N ALA A 155 -3.74 -8.96 11.65
CA ALA A 155 -4.01 -9.58 10.35
C ALA A 155 -4.27 -11.07 10.49
N LEU A 156 -5.21 -11.52 9.65
CA LEU A 156 -5.50 -12.93 9.38
C LEU A 156 -5.31 -13.14 7.88
N ILE A 157 -4.52 -14.15 7.52
CA ILE A 157 -4.31 -14.59 6.14
C ILE A 157 -4.87 -16.00 6.05
N TYR A 158 -5.98 -16.17 5.36
CA TYR A 158 -6.57 -17.49 5.11
C TYR A 158 -5.88 -18.16 3.92
N ASP A 159 -5.83 -19.49 3.92
CA ASP A 159 -5.27 -20.24 2.79
C ASP A 159 -6.16 -20.15 1.54
N ASN A 160 -7.48 -20.01 1.73
CA ASN A 160 -8.45 -19.83 0.65
C ASN A 160 -9.59 -18.86 1.04
N LYS A 161 -10.29 -18.33 0.02
CA LYS A 161 -11.44 -17.43 0.20
C LYS A 161 -12.63 -18.14 0.87
N GLU A 162 -12.80 -19.43 0.63
CA GLU A 162 -13.90 -20.22 1.17
C GLU A 162 -13.81 -20.41 2.68
N ALA A 163 -12.62 -20.70 3.22
CA ALA A 163 -12.40 -20.77 4.66
C ALA A 163 -12.67 -19.41 5.31
N ALA A 164 -12.27 -18.31 4.66
CA ALA A 164 -12.56 -16.97 5.15
C ALA A 164 -14.07 -16.71 5.26
N LEU A 165 -14.86 -17.06 4.25
CA LEU A 165 -16.33 -16.90 4.28
C LEU A 165 -16.99 -17.69 5.41
N LYS A 166 -16.47 -18.88 5.73
CA LYS A 166 -17.04 -19.77 6.75
C LYS A 166 -16.63 -19.38 8.17
N LEU A 167 -15.38 -18.99 8.36
CA LEU A 167 -14.78 -18.79 9.70
C LEU A 167 -14.84 -17.34 10.15
N GLU A 168 -14.88 -16.38 9.23
CA GLU A 168 -14.76 -14.98 9.59
C GLU A 168 -16.10 -14.39 10.07
N PRO A 169 -16.10 -13.55 11.13
CA PRO A 169 -17.33 -12.94 11.60
C PRO A 169 -18.03 -12.11 10.52
N LYS A 170 -19.36 -12.30 10.38
CA LYS A 170 -20.17 -11.64 9.33
C LYS A 170 -19.96 -10.13 9.24
N PHE A 171 -19.81 -9.42 10.37
CA PHE A 171 -19.60 -7.97 10.35
C PHE A 171 -18.28 -7.55 9.70
N ARG A 172 -17.25 -8.40 9.73
CA ARG A 172 -15.97 -8.15 9.03
C ARG A 172 -16.12 -8.42 7.54
N LEU A 173 -16.83 -9.49 7.16
CA LEU A 173 -17.17 -9.79 5.77
C LEU A 173 -17.94 -8.63 5.12
N VAL A 174 -18.92 -8.05 5.82
CA VAL A 174 -19.66 -6.87 5.36
C VAL A 174 -18.74 -5.65 5.19
N ARG A 175 -17.83 -5.40 6.14
CA ARG A 175 -16.85 -4.30 6.04
C ARG A 175 -15.85 -4.49 4.91
N HIS A 176 -15.60 -5.73 4.51
CA HIS A 176 -14.77 -6.09 3.36
C HIS A 176 -15.53 -6.04 2.02
N GLY A 177 -16.84 -5.80 2.03
CA GLY A 177 -17.68 -5.76 0.83
C GLY A 177 -18.13 -7.12 0.30
N ILE A 178 -17.84 -8.22 1.01
CA ILE A 178 -18.15 -9.59 0.57
C ILE A 178 -19.47 -10.10 1.19
N GLY A 179 -19.82 -9.63 2.39
CA GLY A 179 -20.98 -10.12 3.14
C GLY A 179 -22.21 -9.22 3.06
N GLU A 180 -23.41 -9.80 3.19
CA GLU A 180 -24.65 -9.04 3.36
C GLU A 180 -24.92 -8.71 4.84
N GLY A 181 -25.29 -7.46 5.10
CA GLY A 181 -25.74 -7.01 6.41
C GLY A 181 -27.17 -7.50 6.75
N PRO A 182 -27.54 -7.53 8.04
CA PRO A 182 -28.90 -7.87 8.43
C PRO A 182 -29.91 -6.82 7.94
N LYS A 183 -30.83 -7.23 7.06
CA LYS A 183 -31.83 -6.35 6.40
C LYS A 183 -32.95 -5.83 7.31
N THR A 184 -33.15 -6.43 8.48
CA THR A 184 -34.30 -6.12 9.37
C THR A 184 -33.83 -5.80 10.78
N SER A 185 -34.44 -4.80 11.41
CA SER A 185 -34.08 -4.40 12.77
C SER A 185 -34.45 -5.46 13.80
N SER A 186 -33.69 -5.51 14.91
CA SER A 186 -33.97 -6.40 16.04
C SER A 186 -35.36 -6.18 16.64
N LYS A 187 -35.84 -4.92 16.65
CA LYS A 187 -37.19 -4.56 17.13
C LYS A 187 -38.27 -5.20 16.26
N GLN A 188 -38.20 -5.03 14.94
CA GLN A 188 -39.15 -5.62 13.99
C GLN A 188 -39.19 -7.15 14.07
N ARG A 189 -38.01 -7.80 14.24
CA ARG A 189 -37.94 -9.25 14.43
C ARG A 189 -38.65 -9.71 15.71
N LYS A 190 -38.44 -8.98 16.82
CA LYS A 190 -39.07 -9.30 18.12
C LYS A 190 -40.58 -9.09 18.08
N GLU A 191 -41.05 -7.98 17.49
CA GLU A 191 -42.48 -7.69 17.33
C GLU A 191 -43.16 -8.73 16.42
N LYS A 192 -42.54 -9.06 15.27
CA LYS A 192 -43.03 -10.13 14.38
C LYS A 192 -43.10 -11.47 15.11
N LYS A 193 -42.07 -11.83 15.89
CA LYS A 193 -42.06 -13.06 16.70
C LYS A 193 -43.22 -13.08 17.70
N ASN A 194 -43.43 -11.98 18.43
CA ASN A 194 -44.50 -11.89 19.44
C ASN A 194 -45.89 -11.95 18.80
N ARG A 195 -46.10 -11.35 17.61
CA ARG A 195 -47.34 -11.48 16.84
C ARG A 195 -47.59 -12.91 16.36
N LEU A 196 -46.55 -13.57 15.85
CA LEU A 196 -46.63 -14.95 15.34
C LEU A 196 -46.89 -15.99 16.44
N LYS A 197 -46.45 -15.72 17.68
CA LYS A 197 -46.73 -16.61 18.83
C LYS A 197 -48.22 -16.74 19.15
N LYS A 198 -49.04 -15.74 18.79
CA LYS A 198 -50.50 -15.75 19.03
C LYS A 198 -51.29 -16.58 18.01
N LEU A 199 -50.66 -16.98 16.90
CA LEU A 199 -51.32 -17.68 15.78
C LEU A 199 -50.93 -19.16 15.77
N ARG A 200 -51.77 -20.04 15.19
CA ARG A 200 -51.49 -21.49 15.03
C ARG A 200 -51.60 -21.96 13.58
N GLY A 201 -50.90 -23.05 13.25
CA GLY A 201 -50.91 -23.68 11.93
C GLY A 201 -50.61 -22.69 10.80
N THR A 202 -51.38 -22.77 9.72
CA THR A 202 -51.26 -21.91 8.53
C THR A 202 -51.52 -20.43 8.82
N ALA A 203 -52.14 -20.07 9.95
CA ALA A 203 -52.34 -18.67 10.32
C ALA A 203 -51.02 -17.95 10.65
N LYS A 204 -49.95 -18.67 11.00
CA LYS A 204 -48.61 -18.06 11.19
C LYS A 204 -48.02 -17.53 9.89
N THR A 205 -48.31 -18.15 8.75
CA THR A 205 -47.81 -17.71 7.44
C THR A 205 -48.80 -16.79 6.74
N LYS A 206 -50.10 -17.10 6.79
CA LYS A 206 -51.16 -16.36 6.07
C LYS A 206 -51.80 -15.21 6.88
N GLY A 207 -51.49 -15.08 8.17
CA GLY A 207 -52.19 -14.16 9.08
C GLY A 207 -53.51 -14.74 9.59
N ALA A 208 -54.18 -14.03 10.51
CA ALA A 208 -55.53 -14.39 10.95
C ALA A 208 -56.50 -14.23 9.78
N LYS A 209 -57.32 -15.26 9.49
CA LYS A 209 -58.39 -15.13 8.50
C LYS A 209 -59.38 -14.06 8.99
N LYS A 210 -59.74 -13.11 8.12
CA LYS A 210 -60.88 -12.23 8.41
C LYS A 210 -62.14 -13.10 8.58
N PRO A 211 -63.01 -12.81 9.54
CA PRO A 211 -64.32 -13.45 9.59
C PRO A 211 -65.02 -13.20 8.24
N LYS A 212 -65.62 -14.24 7.68
CA LYS A 212 -66.50 -14.07 6.51
C LYS A 212 -67.78 -13.42 7.00
N GLU A 213 -68.19 -12.33 6.35
CA GLU A 213 -69.54 -11.76 6.48
C GLU A 213 -70.60 -12.76 6.04
#